data_AF-A0A352R054-F1
#
_entry.id   AF-A0A352R054-F1
#
_cell.length_a   1.000
_cell.length_b   1.000
_cell.length_c   1.000
_cell.angle_alpha   90.00
_cell.angle_beta   90.00
_cell.angle_gamma   90.00
#
_symmetry.space_group_name_H-M   'P 1'
#
loop_
_entity.id
_entity.type
_entity.pdbx_description
1 polymer ?
#
loop_
_entity_poly.entity_id
_entity_poly.type
_entity_poly.pdbx_seq_one_letter_code
_entity_poly.pdbx_strand_id
1 'polypeptide(L)'
;GDLTVSAARKDSTTVTAAYSATMGDLAVSVEANSNSEWDLTATYTLGDISITAEDSEAAGGADISAAYASGALSVAIDKDNEVTVSYDLGNADLELVTNSTDTTVKYTVAF
;
A
#
# COMPACT_ATOMS: atom_id res chain seq x y z
N GLY A 1 2.15 15.05 -14.15
CA GLY A 1 1.03 14.99 -13.21
C GLY A 1 -0.19 15.10 -14.06
N ASP A 2 -1.05 14.11 -13.99
CA ASP A 2 -2.10 13.89 -14.97
C ASP A 2 -3.44 14.01 -14.26
N LEU A 3 -4.28 14.92 -14.74
CA LEU A 3 -5.65 15.10 -14.26
C LEU A 3 -6.60 14.45 -15.25
N THR A 4 -7.39 13.50 -14.76
CA THR A 4 -8.48 12.89 -15.50
C THR A 4 -9.80 13.29 -14.86
N VAL A 5 -10.75 13.76 -15.67
CA VAL A 5 -12.12 14.00 -15.24
C VAL A 5 -13.02 13.12 -16.08
N SER A 6 -13.86 12.32 -15.43
CA SER A 6 -14.81 11.43 -16.08
C SER A 6 -16.20 11.63 -15.50
N ALA A 7 -17.21 11.25 -16.27
CA ALA A 7 -18.58 11.22 -15.80
C ALA A 7 -19.24 9.92 -16.25
N ALA A 8 -19.95 9.28 -15.33
CA ALA A 8 -20.70 8.07 -15.61
C ALA A 8 -22.17 8.29 -15.23
N ARG A 9 -23.09 7.79 -16.05
CA ARG A 9 -24.52 7.81 -15.76
C ARG A 9 -25.06 6.39 -15.75
N LYS A 10 -25.63 5.99 -14.62
CA LYS A 10 -26.42 4.76 -14.50
C LYS A 10 -27.87 5.12 -14.21
N ASP A 11 -28.17 5.46 -12.95
CA ASP A 11 -29.48 5.97 -12.51
C ASP A 11 -29.41 7.47 -12.14
N SER A 12 -28.27 7.91 -11.60
CA SER A 12 -27.84 9.30 -11.43
C SER A 12 -26.53 9.54 -12.19
N THR A 13 -26.08 10.80 -12.29
CA THR A 13 -24.77 11.16 -12.87
C THR A 13 -23.75 11.30 -11.77
N THR A 14 -22.68 10.52 -11.83
CA THR A 14 -21.49 10.67 -10.99
C THR A 14 -20.38 11.31 -11.80
N VAL A 15 -19.74 12.34 -11.25
CA VAL A 15 -18.54 12.95 -11.82
C VAL A 15 -17.35 12.56 -10.95
N THR A 16 -16.30 12.05 -11.56
CA THR A 16 -15.06 11.66 -10.88
C THR A 16 -13.91 12.50 -11.39
N ALA A 17 -13.08 12.99 -10.48
CA ALA A 17 -11.81 13.63 -10.78
C ALA A 17 -10.69 12.81 -10.13
N ALA A 18 -9.70 12.43 -10.93
CA ALA A 18 -8.52 11.70 -10.48
C ALA A 18 -7.27 12.47 -10.88
N TYR A 19 -6.32 12.60 -9.97
CA TYR A 19 -5.03 13.22 -10.21
C TYR A 19 -3.91 12.33 -9.73
N SER A 20 -2.91 12.11 -10.57
CA SER A 20 -1.69 11.39 -10.18
C SER A 20 -0.44 12.16 -10.57
N ALA A 21 0.59 12.10 -9.74
CA ALA A 21 1.87 12.71 -10.03
C ALA A 21 3.02 11.98 -9.36
N THR A 22 4.19 12.06 -9.97
CA THR A 22 5.44 11.58 -9.39
C THR A 22 6.43 12.75 -9.36
N MET A 23 7.05 12.97 -8.21
CA MET A 23 7.96 14.06 -7.89
C MET A 23 9.22 13.47 -7.27
N GLY A 24 10.15 13.04 -8.13
CA GLY A 24 11.30 12.25 -7.68
C GLY A 24 10.84 10.91 -7.11
N ASP A 25 11.19 10.67 -5.85
CA ASP A 25 10.89 9.44 -5.11
C ASP A 25 9.47 9.41 -4.51
N LEU A 26 8.71 10.49 -4.64
CA LEU A 26 7.33 10.60 -4.15
C LEU A 26 6.32 10.40 -5.29
N ALA A 27 5.45 9.40 -5.16
CA ALA A 27 4.26 9.21 -5.99
C ALA A 27 3.00 9.56 -5.19
N VAL A 28 2.08 10.31 -5.80
CA VAL A 28 0.79 10.67 -5.21
C VAL A 28 -0.31 10.36 -6.22
N SER A 29 -1.40 9.75 -5.74
CA SER A 29 -2.64 9.54 -6.48
C SER A 29 -3.79 9.97 -5.59
N VAL A 30 -4.73 10.75 -6.14
CA VAL A 30 -5.97 11.11 -5.46
C VAL A 30 -7.12 10.93 -6.44
N GLU A 31 -8.23 10.38 -5.97
CA GLU A 31 -9.49 10.31 -6.67
C GLU A 31 -10.58 10.87 -5.76
N ALA A 32 -11.51 11.63 -6.32
CA ALA A 32 -12.70 12.09 -5.62
C ALA A 32 -13.88 12.14 -6.58
N ASN A 33 -15.07 11.87 -6.07
CA ASN A 33 -16.28 11.88 -6.89
C ASN A 33 -17.40 12.75 -6.28
N SER A 34 -18.42 13.02 -7.09
CA SER A 34 -19.56 13.88 -6.71
C SER A 34 -20.45 13.32 -5.60
N ASN A 35 -20.23 12.08 -5.16
CA ASN A 35 -20.91 11.48 -4.02
C ASN A 35 -20.17 11.74 -2.69
N SER A 36 -19.11 12.56 -2.70
CA SER A 36 -18.25 12.84 -1.54
C SER A 36 -17.37 11.66 -1.13
N GLU A 37 -17.24 10.65 -1.99
CA GLU A 37 -16.26 9.58 -1.83
C GLU A 37 -14.91 10.06 -2.39
N TRP A 38 -13.83 9.65 -1.75
CA TRP A 38 -12.48 9.97 -2.17
C TRP A 38 -11.50 8.92 -1.67
N ASP A 39 -10.38 8.81 -2.39
CA ASP A 39 -9.26 7.94 -2.11
C ASP A 39 -7.97 8.72 -2.36
N LEU A 40 -7.01 8.59 -1.47
CA LEU A 40 -5.69 9.19 -1.53
C LEU A 40 -4.66 8.08 -1.28
N THR A 41 -3.62 8.05 -2.10
CA THR A 41 -2.43 7.23 -1.89
C THR A 41 -1.20 8.10 -2.11
N ALA A 42 -0.27 8.08 -1.16
CA ALA A 42 1.04 8.70 -1.28
C ALA A 42 2.11 7.68 -0.93
N THR A 43 3.02 7.41 -1.85
CA THR A 43 4.14 6.47 -1.66
C THR A 43 5.45 7.21 -1.83
N TYR A 44 6.32 7.13 -0.83
CA TYR A 44 7.70 7.60 -0.92
C TYR A 44 8.65 6.41 -0.95
N THR A 45 9.48 6.31 -1.99
CA THR A 45 10.41 5.21 -2.18
C THR A 45 11.85 5.70 -2.25
N LEU A 46 12.68 5.32 -1.26
CA LEU A 46 14.10 5.65 -1.22
C LEU A 46 14.94 4.38 -1.19
N GLY A 47 15.51 4.03 -2.35
CA GLY A 47 16.25 2.79 -2.53
C GLY A 47 15.34 1.58 -2.30
N ASP A 48 15.73 0.74 -1.34
CA ASP A 48 15.04 -0.51 -0.99
C ASP A 48 13.87 -0.30 -0.01
N ILE A 49 13.62 0.94 0.45
CA ILE A 49 12.55 1.29 1.40
C ILE A 49 11.40 2.00 0.69
N SER A 50 10.17 1.62 0.99
CA SER A 50 8.95 2.34 0.61
C SER A 50 8.08 2.62 1.84
N ILE A 51 7.52 3.82 1.93
CA ILE A 51 6.48 4.19 2.91
C ILE A 51 5.25 4.60 2.12
N THR A 52 4.10 4.01 2.44
CA THR A 52 2.83 4.31 1.81
C THR A 52 1.85 4.82 2.85
N ALA A 53 1.23 5.97 2.56
CA ALA A 53 0.08 6.49 3.28
C ALA A 53 -1.15 6.40 2.37
N GLU A 54 -2.21 5.81 2.88
CA GLU A 54 -3.50 5.70 2.23
C GLU A 54 -4.55 6.38 3.10
N ASP A 55 -5.49 7.08 2.49
CA ASP A 55 -6.59 7.71 3.21
C ASP A 55 -7.81 7.70 2.30
N SER A 56 -8.98 7.39 2.84
CA SER A 56 -10.22 7.31 2.07
C SER A 56 -11.41 7.68 2.93
N GLU A 57 -12.49 8.08 2.28
CA GLU A 57 -13.76 8.36 2.96
C GLU A 57 -14.24 7.14 3.76
N ALA A 58 -14.14 5.95 3.16
CA ALA A 58 -14.62 4.70 3.76
C ALA A 58 -13.77 4.26 4.96
N ALA A 59 -12.45 4.52 4.93
CA ALA A 59 -11.55 4.17 6.04
C ALA A 59 -11.72 5.10 7.25
N GLY A 60 -12.14 6.36 7.04
CA GLY A 60 -12.36 7.32 8.12
C GLY A 60 -11.08 7.80 8.81
N GLY A 61 -9.92 7.56 8.20
CA GLY A 61 -8.61 7.95 8.71
C GLY A 61 -7.48 7.44 7.81
N ALA A 62 -6.28 7.99 8.05
CA ALA A 62 -5.09 7.64 7.29
C ALA A 62 -4.45 6.35 7.82
N ASP A 63 -4.23 5.42 6.91
CA ASP A 63 -3.50 4.18 7.08
C ASP A 63 -2.05 4.36 6.60
N ILE A 64 -1.09 3.86 7.38
CA ILE A 64 0.33 3.96 7.05
C ILE A 64 0.93 2.56 7.04
N SER A 65 1.66 2.25 5.98
CA SER A 65 2.45 1.03 5.83
C SER A 65 3.87 1.36 5.39
N ALA A 66 4.80 0.45 5.67
CA ALA A 66 6.17 0.56 5.21
C ALA A 66 6.71 -0.80 4.80
N ALA A 67 7.60 -0.81 3.82
CA ALA A 67 8.28 -2.01 3.36
C ALA A 67 9.76 -1.72 3.12
N TYR A 68 10.57 -2.74 3.33
CA TYR A 68 11.97 -2.82 2.96
C TYR A 68 12.20 -4.14 2.23
N ALA A 69 12.84 -4.11 1.07
CA ALA A 69 13.18 -5.32 0.33
C ALA A 69 14.58 -5.19 -0.28
N SER A 70 15.51 -6.05 0.14
CA SER A 70 16.88 -6.05 -0.36
C SER A 70 17.41 -7.47 -0.49
N GLY A 71 17.75 -7.86 -1.72
CA GLY A 71 18.18 -9.23 -2.03
C GLY A 71 17.12 -10.25 -1.66
N ALA A 72 17.48 -11.17 -0.76
CA ALA A 72 16.59 -12.23 -0.27
C ALA A 72 15.73 -11.83 0.95
N LEU A 73 15.98 -10.68 1.56
CA LEU A 73 15.27 -10.22 2.76
C LEU A 73 14.16 -9.23 2.39
N SER A 74 12.96 -9.47 2.92
CA SER A 74 11.88 -8.49 2.96
C SER A 74 11.37 -8.27 4.38
N VAL A 75 10.99 -7.04 4.67
CA VAL A 75 10.34 -6.62 5.92
C VAL A 75 9.19 -5.71 5.53
N ALA A 76 8.00 -5.95 6.04
CA ALA A 76 6.84 -5.09 5.85
C ALA A 76 6.13 -4.87 7.18
N ILE A 77 5.57 -3.68 7.36
CA ILE A 77 4.57 -3.38 8.37
C ILE A 77 3.35 -2.82 7.67
N ASP A 78 2.19 -3.41 7.94
CA ASP A 78 0.93 -2.94 7.37
C ASP A 78 0.20 -1.97 8.30
N LYS A 79 -0.94 -1.47 7.81
CA LYS A 79 -1.82 -0.55 8.54
C LYS A 79 -2.40 -1.12 9.83
N ASP A 80 -2.48 -2.44 9.95
CA ASP A 80 -3.03 -3.14 11.11
C ASP A 80 -1.94 -3.42 12.17
N ASN A 81 -0.73 -2.90 11.95
CA ASN A 81 0.48 -3.13 12.75
C ASN A 81 0.96 -4.59 12.72
N GLU A 82 0.64 -5.32 11.65
CA GLU A 82 1.24 -6.62 11.40
C GLU A 82 2.60 -6.42 10.73
N VAL A 83 3.64 -6.98 11.34
CA VAL A 83 5.00 -6.99 10.82
C VAL A 83 5.28 -8.37 10.22
N THR A 84 5.60 -8.38 8.93
CA THR A 84 6.05 -9.56 8.21
C THR A 84 7.53 -9.44 7.89
N VAL A 85 8.31 -10.47 8.19
CA VAL A 85 9.72 -10.61 7.82
C VAL A 85 9.87 -11.90 7.03
N SER A 86 10.37 -11.82 5.81
CA SER A 86 10.60 -13.00 4.98
C SER A 86 12.05 -13.06 4.48
N TYR A 87 12.59 -14.27 4.39
CA TYR A 87 13.94 -14.52 3.90
C TYR A 87 13.98 -15.75 3.00
N ASP A 88 14.36 -15.53 1.74
CA ASP A 88 14.55 -16.58 0.73
C ASP A 88 15.94 -17.21 0.89
N LEU A 89 15.98 -18.50 1.23
CA LEU A 89 17.21 -19.29 1.38
C LEU A 89 17.55 -20.09 0.10
N GLY A 90 16.80 -19.88 -0.98
CA GLY A 90 16.93 -20.53 -2.28
C GLY A 90 16.13 -21.83 -2.38
N ASN A 91 16.46 -22.82 -1.54
CA ASN A 91 15.72 -24.09 -1.47
C ASN A 91 14.69 -24.13 -0.32
N ALA A 92 14.59 -23.04 0.44
CA ALA A 92 13.67 -22.91 1.54
C ALA A 92 13.31 -21.43 1.74
N ASP A 93 12.20 -21.19 2.42
CA ASP A 93 11.73 -19.86 2.79
C ASP A 93 11.51 -19.81 4.30
N LEU A 94 11.94 -18.72 4.93
CA LEU A 94 11.58 -18.37 6.30
C LEU A 94 10.63 -17.18 6.27
N GLU A 95 9.54 -17.26 7.01
CA GLU A 95 8.57 -16.18 7.19
C GLU A 95 8.25 -16.05 8.68
N LEU A 96 8.29 -14.83 9.19
CA LEU A 96 7.84 -14.47 10.52
C LEU A 96 6.76 -13.40 10.36
N VAL A 97 5.60 -13.64 10.96
CA VAL A 97 4.50 -12.69 11.02
C VAL A 97 4.21 -12.43 12.49
N THR A 98 4.25 -11.16 12.90
CA THR A 98 4.00 -10.75 14.28
C THR A 98 3.07 -9.55 14.34
N ASN A 99 2.20 -9.53 15.33
CA ASN A 99 1.35 -8.40 15.64
C ASN A 99 1.31 -8.20 17.17
N SER A 100 0.41 -7.34 17.66
CA SER A 100 0.31 -7.04 19.09
C SER A 100 -0.05 -8.24 19.98
N THR A 101 -0.54 -9.34 19.42
CA THR A 101 -1.10 -10.46 20.17
C THR A 101 -0.44 -11.81 19.89
N ASP A 102 0.14 -11.99 18.71
CA ASP A 102 0.67 -13.29 18.29
C ASP A 102 1.94 -13.14 17.45
N THR A 103 2.70 -14.23 17.36
CA THR A 103 3.84 -14.37 16.47
C THR A 103 3.87 -15.77 15.89
N THR A 104 3.77 -15.84 14.57
CA THR A 104 3.87 -17.07 13.80
C THR A 104 5.19 -17.10 13.05
N VAL A 105 5.88 -18.25 13.10
CA VAL A 105 7.06 -18.51 12.29
C VAL A 105 6.79 -19.71 11.40
N LYS A 106 7.03 -19.56 10.10
CA LYS A 106 6.86 -20.58 9.08
C LYS A 106 8.18 -20.81 8.35
N TYR A 107 8.56 -22.08 8.24
CA TYR A 107 9.70 -22.52 7.45
C TYR A 107 9.23 -23.51 6.41
N THR A 108 9.44 -23.20 5.13
CA THR A 108 8.99 -24.03 4.00
C THR A 108 10.19 -24.51 3.21
N VAL A 109 10.26 -25.79 2.87
CA VAL A 109 11.37 -26.36 2.07
C VAL A 109 10.81 -26.87 0.75
N ALA A 110 11.45 -26.50 -0.35
CA ALA A 110 11.20 -27.08 -1.67
C ALA A 110 12.17 -28.25 -1.92
N PHE A 111 11.64 -29.36 -2.42
CA PHE A 111 12.39 -30.59 -2.75
C PHE A 111 12.46 -30.79 -4.27
#